data_AF-O15655-F1
#
_entry.id   AF-O15655-F1
#
_cell.length_a   1.000
_cell.length_b   1.000
_cell.length_c   1.000
_cell.angle_alpha   90.00
_cell.angle_beta   90.00
_cell.angle_gamma   90.00
#
_symmetry.space_group_name_H-M   'P 1'
#
loop_
_entity.id
_entity.type
_entity.pdbx_description
1 polymer ?
#
loop_
_entity_poly.entity_id
_entity_poly.type
_entity_poly.pdbx_seq_one_letter_code
_entity_poly.pdbx_strand_id
1 'polypeptide(L)'
;FFWMWVHDMLKDSIHWRTEKIKKCLENGTKTRCKNNEKCNRECECFQRWITQKQQEWDAIKKHFNTQDFGSKGGIGNYAFLERAMESPDFVLEHVLDKEVLLTSIKEAYGNAKELEGIKNMLEKENEKNQQEADDGNDSQKKTTIDKMLKH
;
A
#
# COMPACT_ATOMS: atom_id res chain seq x y z
N PHE A 1 12.07 2.43 -10.88
CA PHE A 1 11.81 1.15 -10.19
C PHE A 1 10.72 1.29 -9.13
N PHE A 2 10.95 2.05 -8.04
CA PHE A 2 9.99 2.18 -6.93
C PHE A 2 8.55 2.53 -7.36
N TRP A 3 8.35 3.64 -8.06
CA TRP A 3 7.02 4.08 -8.49
C TRP A 3 6.31 3.11 -9.42
N MET A 4 7.06 2.37 -10.25
CA MET A 4 6.52 1.32 -11.10
C MET A 4 6.00 0.15 -10.27
N TRP A 5 6.79 -0.30 -9.30
CA TRP A 5 6.36 -1.36 -8.40
C TRP A 5 5.11 -0.96 -7.60
N VAL A 6 5.09 0.27 -7.07
CA VAL A 6 3.94 0.80 -6.33
C VAL A 6 2.70 0.89 -7.22
N HIS A 7 2.83 1.45 -8.43
CA HIS A 7 1.76 1.52 -9.41
C HIS A 7 1.20 0.13 -9.74
N ASP A 8 2.06 -0.81 -10.10
CA ASP A 8 1.65 -2.15 -10.52
C ASP A 8 0.99 -2.93 -9.35
N MET A 9 1.52 -2.79 -8.13
CA MET A 9 0.92 -3.40 -6.94
C MET A 9 -0.50 -2.85 -6.68
N LEU A 10 -0.69 -1.52 -6.76
CA LEU A 10 -2.00 -0.90 -6.55
C LEU A 10 -3.00 -1.32 -7.63
N LYS A 11 -2.56 -1.37 -8.89
CA LYS A 11 -3.36 -1.84 -10.02
C LYS A 11 -3.78 -3.29 -9.86
N ASP A 12 -2.84 -4.17 -9.53
CA ASP A 12 -3.10 -5.58 -9.28
C ASP A 12 -4.08 -5.76 -8.11
N SER A 13 -3.93 -4.98 -7.04
CA SER A 13 -4.83 -5.00 -5.88
C SER A 13 -6.28 -4.69 -6.28
N ILE A 14 -6.49 -3.69 -7.14
CA ILE A 14 -7.81 -3.37 -7.68
C ILE A 14 -8.31 -4.55 -8.50
N HIS A 15 -7.50 -5.05 -9.44
CA HIS A 15 -7.89 -6.16 -10.30
C HIS A 15 -8.32 -7.40 -9.51
N TRP A 16 -7.58 -7.75 -8.46
CA TRP A 16 -7.96 -8.81 -7.54
C TRP A 16 -9.32 -8.55 -6.91
N ARG A 17 -9.48 -7.40 -6.24
CA ARG A 17 -10.67 -7.05 -5.45
C ARG A 17 -11.92 -6.80 -6.31
N THR A 18 -11.78 -6.41 -7.57
CA THR A 18 -12.93 -6.09 -8.45
C THR A 18 -13.27 -7.19 -9.44
N GLU A 19 -12.28 -7.89 -9.99
CA GLU A 19 -12.51 -8.84 -11.08
C GLU A 19 -12.38 -10.31 -10.65
N LYS A 20 -11.37 -10.62 -9.84
CA LYS A 20 -11.03 -12.01 -9.51
C LYS A 20 -11.83 -12.52 -8.32
N ILE A 21 -11.64 -11.92 -7.15
CA ILE A 21 -12.21 -12.45 -5.91
C ILE A 21 -13.55 -11.82 -5.53
N LYS A 22 -13.98 -10.74 -6.20
CA LYS A 22 -15.25 -10.04 -5.93
C LYS A 22 -16.44 -11.01 -5.82
N LYS A 23 -16.63 -11.86 -6.82
CA LYS A 23 -17.72 -12.85 -6.89
C LYS A 23 -17.62 -13.94 -5.82
N CYS A 24 -16.42 -14.16 -5.27
CA CYS A 24 -16.18 -15.09 -4.18
C CYS A 24 -16.50 -14.47 -2.81
N LEU A 25 -16.55 -13.14 -2.71
CA LEU A 25 -16.84 -12.37 -1.50
C LEU A 25 -18.30 -11.91 -1.39
N GLU A 26 -19.00 -11.65 -2.50
CA GLU A 26 -20.30 -10.94 -2.51
C GLU A 26 -21.53 -11.71 -1.97
N ASN A 27 -21.48 -13.02 -1.73
CA ASN A 27 -22.69 -13.80 -1.40
C ASN A 27 -22.69 -14.43 0.00
N GLY A 28 -22.94 -13.58 1.00
CA GLY A 28 -23.93 -13.76 2.07
C GLY A 28 -23.86 -14.90 3.10
N THR A 29 -23.29 -16.08 2.85
CA THR A 29 -23.51 -17.21 3.80
C THR A 29 -22.36 -18.19 4.05
N LYS A 30 -21.18 -18.01 3.46
CA LYS A 30 -19.90 -18.67 3.85
C LYS A 30 -18.89 -18.29 2.78
N THR A 31 -17.70 -17.83 3.16
CA THR A 31 -16.62 -17.47 2.25
C THR A 31 -16.44 -18.58 1.20
N ARG A 32 -16.81 -18.32 -0.07
CA ARG A 32 -16.75 -19.34 -1.13
C ARG A 32 -15.33 -19.82 -1.40
N CYS A 33 -14.31 -19.10 -0.93
CA CYS A 33 -12.92 -19.56 -0.88
C CYS A 33 -12.74 -20.95 -0.24
N LYS A 34 -13.69 -21.44 0.58
CA LYS A 34 -13.63 -22.79 1.15
C LYS A 34 -14.55 -23.81 0.47
N ASN A 35 -15.67 -23.36 -0.09
CA ASN A 35 -16.78 -24.25 -0.51
C ASN A 35 -16.99 -24.33 -2.02
N ASN A 36 -16.20 -23.59 -2.81
CA ASN A 36 -16.26 -23.60 -4.27
C ASN A 36 -14.83 -23.72 -4.80
N GLU A 37 -14.53 -24.80 -5.53
CA GLU A 37 -13.16 -25.10 -5.98
C GLU A 37 -12.53 -23.97 -6.80
N LYS A 38 -13.32 -23.31 -7.65
CA LYS A 38 -12.84 -22.16 -8.43
C LYS A 38 -12.47 -20.99 -7.52
N CYS A 39 -13.34 -20.63 -6.59
CA CYS A 39 -13.06 -19.56 -5.63
C CYS A 39 -11.91 -19.94 -4.68
N ASN A 40 -11.80 -21.20 -4.27
CA ASN A 40 -10.70 -21.67 -3.45
C ASN A 40 -9.36 -21.44 -4.15
N ARG A 41 -9.24 -21.88 -5.41
CA ARG A 41 -8.04 -21.64 -6.23
C ARG A 41 -7.74 -20.14 -6.41
N GLU A 42 -8.75 -19.32 -6.68
CA GLU A 42 -8.57 -17.88 -6.85
C GLU A 42 -8.11 -17.19 -5.55
N CYS A 43 -8.67 -17.58 -4.40
CA CYS A 43 -8.25 -17.05 -3.10
C CYS A 43 -6.84 -17.53 -2.71
N GLU A 44 -6.48 -18.78 -2.98
CA GLU A 44 -5.11 -19.28 -2.75
C GLU A 44 -4.09 -18.55 -3.62
N CYS A 45 -4.41 -18.31 -4.90
CA CYS A 45 -3.56 -17.51 -5.78
C CYS A 45 -3.39 -16.08 -5.26
N PHE A 46 -4.47 -15.47 -4.77
CA PHE A 46 -4.41 -14.14 -4.20
C PHE A 46 -3.54 -14.10 -2.93
N GLN A 47 -3.68 -15.09 -2.04
CA GLN A 47 -2.86 -15.19 -0.84
C GLN A 47 -1.36 -15.34 -1.18
N ARG A 48 -1.04 -16.17 -2.18
CA ARG A 48 0.35 -16.31 -2.67
C ARG A 48 0.88 -14.99 -3.26
N TRP A 49 0.05 -14.28 -4.01
CA TRP A 49 0.40 -12.95 -4.53
C TRP A 49 0.67 -11.96 -3.39
N ILE A 50 -0.16 -11.92 -2.34
CA ILE A 50 0.07 -11.08 -1.15
C ILE A 50 1.42 -11.43 -0.50
N THR A 51 1.69 -12.72 -0.25
CA THR A 51 2.95 -13.15 0.37
C THR A 51 4.16 -12.74 -0.47
N GLN A 52 4.07 -12.89 -1.80
CA GLN A 52 5.13 -12.44 -2.69
C GLN A 52 5.32 -10.91 -2.61
N LYS A 53 4.23 -10.13 -2.60
CA LYS A 53 4.30 -8.67 -2.51
C LYS A 53 4.82 -8.17 -1.16
N GLN A 54 4.53 -8.86 -0.06
CA GLN A 54 5.14 -8.57 1.24
C GLN A 54 6.66 -8.76 1.21
N GLN A 55 7.15 -9.86 0.62
CA GLN A 55 8.59 -10.10 0.48
C GLN A 55 9.28 -9.07 -0.41
N GLU A 56 8.67 -8.74 -1.55
CA GLU A 56 9.17 -7.67 -2.43
C GLU A 56 9.19 -6.31 -1.70
N TRP A 57 8.14 -6.01 -0.94
CA TRP A 57 8.03 -4.76 -0.19
C TRP A 57 9.06 -4.66 0.94
N ASP A 58 9.31 -5.74 1.67
CA ASP A 58 10.33 -5.78 2.72
C ASP A 58 11.74 -5.57 2.14
N ALA A 59 12.02 -6.13 0.96
CA ALA A 59 13.27 -5.87 0.24
C ALA A 59 13.39 -4.41 -0.19
N ILE A 60 12.29 -3.80 -0.65
CA ILE A 60 12.23 -2.37 -1.01
C ILE A 60 12.49 -1.50 0.23
N LYS A 61 11.80 -1.75 1.35
CA LYS A 61 12.02 -1.03 2.62
C LYS A 61 13.48 -1.14 3.07
N LYS A 62 14.05 -2.34 3.04
CA LYS A 62 15.46 -2.56 3.39
C LYS A 62 16.40 -1.76 2.50
N HIS A 63 16.16 -1.73 1.19
CA HIS A 63 16.97 -0.94 0.27
C HIS A 63 16.78 0.56 0.48
N PHE A 64 15.54 1.02 0.69
CA PHE A 64 15.22 2.42 0.99
C PHE A 64 15.95 2.91 2.23
N ASN A 65 16.05 2.07 3.27
CA ASN A 65 16.75 2.39 4.52
C ASN A 65 18.28 2.47 4.38
N THR A 66 18.85 2.12 3.23
CA THR A 66 20.27 2.34 2.92
C THR A 66 20.54 3.68 2.25
N GLN A 67 19.50 4.42 1.88
CA GLN A 67 19.63 5.70 1.19
C GLN A 67 19.97 6.81 2.18
N ASP A 68 20.93 7.65 1.81
CA ASP A 68 21.24 8.89 2.50
C ASP A 68 20.38 10.01 1.88
N PHE A 69 19.42 10.50 2.64
CA PHE A 69 18.55 11.61 2.24
C PHE A 69 19.18 12.98 2.51
N GLY A 70 20.34 13.00 3.16
CA GLY A 70 21.13 14.19 3.41
C GLY A 70 20.47 15.23 4.30
N SER A 71 21.26 16.24 4.65
CA SER A 71 20.83 17.43 5.36
C SER A 71 21.53 18.62 4.70
N LYS A 72 20.77 19.57 4.14
CA LYS A 72 21.35 20.80 3.57
C LYS A 72 21.52 21.88 4.63
N GLY A 73 21.90 21.51 5.86
CA GLY A 73 22.34 22.45 6.89
C GLY A 73 21.46 23.69 7.05
N GLY A 74 20.13 23.53 7.02
CA GLY A 74 19.19 24.63 7.05
C GLY A 74 19.22 25.36 8.38
N ILE A 75 19.13 26.68 8.32
CA ILE A 75 19.07 27.57 9.47
C ILE A 75 17.68 28.23 9.47
N GLY A 76 16.90 28.02 10.53
CA GLY A 76 15.58 28.65 10.72
C GLY A 76 14.43 27.65 10.96
N ASN A 77 13.19 28.10 10.73
CA ASN A 77 11.96 27.39 11.12
C ASN A 77 11.72 26.03 10.43
N TYR A 78 12.52 25.65 9.43
CA TYR A 78 12.41 24.38 8.71
C TYR A 78 13.45 23.32 9.14
N ALA A 79 14.35 23.64 10.07
CA ALA A 79 15.40 22.72 10.51
C ALA A 79 14.85 21.39 11.08
N PHE A 80 13.66 21.43 11.71
CA PHE A 80 12.99 20.22 12.18
C PHE A 80 12.56 19.31 11.01
N LEU A 81 11.98 19.88 9.95
CA LEU A 81 11.55 19.13 8.78
C LEU A 81 12.75 18.55 8.04
N GLU A 82 13.82 19.33 7.86
CA GLU A 82 15.06 18.83 7.24
C GLU A 82 15.64 17.66 8.01
N ARG A 83 15.72 17.77 9.34
CA ARG A 83 16.22 16.68 10.19
C ARG A 83 15.29 15.46 10.19
N ALA A 84 13.99 15.65 10.06
CA ALA A 84 13.05 14.55 9.90
C ALA A 84 13.24 13.85 8.56
N MET A 85 13.52 14.60 7.49
CA MET A 85 13.79 14.07 6.15
C MET A 85 15.13 13.32 6.05
N GLU A 86 16.05 13.45 7.02
CA GLU A 86 17.22 12.58 7.13
C GLU A 86 16.85 11.12 7.43
N SER A 87 15.64 10.87 7.96
CA SER A 87 15.17 9.52 8.28
C SER A 87 14.52 8.86 7.07
N PRO A 88 15.07 7.73 6.56
CA PRO A 88 14.45 6.97 5.48
C PRO A 88 13.01 6.57 5.77
N ASP A 89 12.72 6.16 7.01
CA ASP A 89 11.36 5.76 7.40
C ASP A 89 10.38 6.95 7.30
N PHE A 90 10.82 8.15 7.70
CA PHE A 90 10.00 9.36 7.61
C PHE A 90 9.73 9.76 6.16
N VAL A 91 10.77 9.72 5.32
CA VAL A 91 10.64 10.01 3.89
C VAL A 91 9.74 8.98 3.22
N LEU A 92 9.93 7.69 3.52
CA LEU A 92 9.12 6.61 2.95
C LEU A 92 7.63 6.77 3.32
N GLU A 93 7.35 7.13 4.58
CA GLU A 93 5.99 7.43 5.06
C GLU A 93 5.37 8.58 4.24
N HIS A 94 6.08 9.70 4.09
CA HIS A 94 5.59 10.89 3.38
C HIS A 94 5.43 10.68 1.86
N VAL A 95 6.35 9.97 1.20
CA VAL A 95 6.20 9.72 -0.25
C VAL A 95 5.04 8.77 -0.55
N LEU A 96 4.63 7.96 0.42
CA LEU A 96 3.48 7.06 0.32
C LEU A 96 2.18 7.69 0.83
N ASP A 97 2.21 8.95 1.24
CA ASP A 97 0.99 9.68 1.57
C ASP A 97 0.07 9.76 0.37
N LYS A 98 -1.24 9.65 0.61
CA LYS A 98 -2.26 9.55 -0.43
C LYS A 98 -2.11 10.61 -1.52
N GLU A 99 -1.89 11.86 -1.15
CA GLU A 99 -1.80 12.97 -2.11
C GLU A 99 -0.52 12.92 -2.95
N VAL A 100 0.62 12.65 -2.30
CA VAL A 100 1.92 12.53 -2.98
C VAL A 100 1.91 11.33 -3.91
N LEU A 101 1.50 10.16 -3.40
CA LEU A 101 1.36 8.91 -4.13
C LEU A 101 0.52 9.07 -5.40
N LEU A 102 -0.69 9.63 -5.27
CA LEU A 102 -1.59 9.83 -6.41
C LEU A 102 -1.00 10.81 -7.43
N THR A 103 -0.33 11.87 -6.97
CA THR A 103 0.31 12.85 -7.84
C THR A 103 1.46 12.21 -8.62
N SER A 104 2.37 11.50 -7.94
CA SER A 104 3.51 10.83 -8.57
C SER A 104 3.07 9.75 -9.57
N ILE A 105 2.03 8.97 -9.25
CA ILE A 105 1.45 8.00 -10.20
C ILE A 105 0.84 8.70 -11.42
N LYS A 106 0.09 9.79 -11.20
CA LYS A 106 -0.52 10.56 -12.28
C LYS A 106 0.53 11.13 -13.24
N GLU A 107 1.59 11.72 -12.71
CA GLU A 107 2.67 12.31 -13.51
C GLU A 107 3.43 11.25 -14.32
N ALA A 108 3.66 10.07 -13.74
CA ALA A 108 4.40 9.01 -14.40
C ALA A 108 3.56 8.19 -15.41
N TYR A 109 2.28 7.95 -15.14
CA TYR A 109 1.46 6.97 -15.88
C TYR A 109 0.18 7.51 -16.53
N GLY A 110 -0.26 8.74 -16.20
CA GLY A 110 -1.27 9.49 -16.98
C GLY A 110 -2.69 8.94 -17.08
N ASN A 111 -3.08 7.89 -16.35
CA ASN A 111 -4.39 7.24 -16.51
C ASN A 111 -5.43 7.69 -15.46
N ALA A 112 -6.34 8.60 -15.85
CA ALA A 112 -7.32 9.20 -14.94
C ALA A 112 -8.32 8.19 -14.32
N LYS A 113 -8.80 7.22 -15.10
CA LYS A 113 -9.79 6.23 -14.62
C LYS A 113 -9.18 5.25 -13.63
N GLU A 114 -7.94 4.85 -13.88
CA GLU A 114 -7.16 4.01 -12.98
C GLU A 114 -6.84 4.75 -11.67
N LEU A 115 -6.46 6.02 -11.77
CA LEU A 115 -6.18 6.87 -10.61
C LEU A 115 -7.41 7.04 -9.69
N GLU A 116 -8.60 7.20 -10.27
CA GLU A 116 -9.85 7.25 -9.51
C GLU A 116 -10.11 5.93 -8.77
N GLY A 117 -9.88 4.79 -9.43
CA GLY A 117 -9.96 3.47 -8.79
C GLY A 117 -8.99 3.31 -7.62
N ILE A 118 -7.73 3.75 -7.79
CA ILE A 118 -6.70 3.73 -6.75
C ILE A 118 -7.11 4.62 -5.58
N LYS A 119 -7.54 5.85 -5.85
CA LYS A 119 -8.00 6.79 -4.82
C LYS A 119 -9.11 6.18 -3.97
N ASN A 120 -10.15 5.65 -4.61
CA ASN A 120 -11.29 5.04 -3.93
C ASN A 120 -10.89 3.83 -3.08
N MET A 121 -9.93 3.03 -3.55
CA MET A 121 -9.41 1.89 -2.78
C MET A 121 -8.64 2.36 -1.55
N LEU A 122 -7.76 3.35 -1.68
CA LEU A 122 -6.99 3.91 -0.56
C LEU A 122 -7.88 4.53 0.51
N GLU A 123 -8.96 5.22 0.11
CA GLU A 123 -9.94 5.79 1.03
C GLU A 123 -10.66 4.71 1.83
N LYS A 124 -11.15 3.66 1.15
CA LYS A 124 -11.80 2.52 1.82
C LYS A 124 -10.89 1.79 2.81
N GLU A 125 -9.61 1.62 2.47
CA GLU A 125 -8.67 0.97 3.39
C GLU A 125 -8.34 1.87 4.59
N ASN A 126 -8.23 3.18 4.41
CA ASN A 126 -8.05 4.11 5.54
C ASN A 126 -9.25 4.10 6.49
N GLU A 127 -10.48 4.06 5.98
CA GLU A 127 -11.71 3.94 6.79
C GLU A 127 -11.73 2.65 7.62
N LYS A 128 -11.37 1.50 7.03
CA LYS A 128 -11.28 0.22 7.75
C LYS A 128 -10.22 0.24 8.84
N ASN A 129 -9.04 0.78 8.55
CA ASN A 129 -7.93 0.81 9.51
C ASN A 129 -8.21 1.74 10.70
N GLN A 130 -9.04 2.78 10.54
CA GLN A 130 -9.48 3.63 11.66
C GLN A 130 -10.44 2.89 12.61
N GLN A 131 -11.17 1.90 12.13
CA GLN A 131 -12.08 1.07 12.94
C GLN A 131 -11.35 -0.04 13.71
N GLU A 132 -10.17 -0.48 13.24
CA GLU A 132 -9.34 -1.53 13.87
C GLU A 132 -8.33 -1.00 14.92
N ALA A 133 -8.21 0.32 15.09
CA ALA A 133 -7.19 0.93 15.96
C ALA A 133 -7.52 0.91 17.47
N ASP A 134 -8.65 0.33 17.87
CA ASP A 134 -9.09 0.25 19.28
C ASP A 134 -8.56 -1.01 20.02
N ASP A 135 -7.89 -1.93 19.31
CA ASP A 135 -7.37 -3.18 19.89
C ASP A 135 -5.85 -3.34 19.65
N GLY A 136 -5.09 -2.64 20.49
CA GLY A 136 -3.79 -3.06 21.05
C GLY A 136 -2.63 -3.56 20.15
N ASN A 137 -1.51 -2.84 20.26
CA ASN A 137 -0.14 -3.37 20.26
C ASN A 137 0.48 -3.77 18.90
N ASP A 138 0.73 -2.80 18.03
CA ASP A 138 1.79 -2.94 17.02
C ASP A 138 2.64 -1.66 16.98
N SER A 139 3.86 -1.77 17.53
CA SER A 139 4.81 -0.65 17.67
C SER A 139 5.55 -0.31 16.36
N GLN A 140 5.29 -1.02 15.26
CA GLN A 140 5.88 -0.71 13.96
C GLN A 140 5.02 0.31 13.21
N LYS A 141 5.64 1.42 12.80
CA LYS A 141 5.03 2.38 11.86
C LYS A 141 4.68 1.65 10.57
N LYS A 142 3.39 1.57 10.25
CA LYS A 142 2.88 0.94 9.03
C LYS A 142 2.62 1.98 7.94
N THR A 143 3.29 1.83 6.81
CA THR A 143 3.04 2.64 5.62
C THR A 143 1.67 2.34 5.00
N THR A 144 1.22 3.17 4.06
CA THR A 144 0.03 2.92 3.24
C THR A 144 0.08 1.53 2.58
N ILE A 145 1.27 1.12 2.11
CA ILE A 145 1.48 -0.16 1.46
C ILE A 145 1.39 -1.33 2.45
N ASP A 146 1.97 -1.20 3.64
CA ASP A 146 1.86 -2.24 4.69
C ASP A 146 0.40 -2.49 5.08
N LYS A 147 -0.40 -1.41 5.18
CA LYS A 147 -1.84 -1.49 5.46
C LYS A 147 -2.59 -2.21 4.35
N MET A 148 -2.25 -1.96 3.09
CA MET A 148 -2.90 -2.61 1.95
C MET A 148 -2.60 -4.11 1.82
N LEU A 149 -1.40 -4.53 2.22
CA LEU A 149 -0.96 -5.93 2.19
C LEU A 149 -1.38 -6.72 3.45
N LYS A 150 -2.03 -6.08 4.43
CA LYS A 150 -2.61 -6.73 5.61
C LYS A 150 -3.99 -7.30 5.25
N HIS A 151 -4.08 -8.62 5.08
CA HIS A 151 -5.31 -9.35 4.73
C HIS A 151 -5.38 -10.71 5.43
#